data_AF-A0ABD5NG36-F1
#
_entry.id   AF-A0ABD5NG36-F1
#
_cell.length_a   1.000
_cell.length_b   1.000
_cell.length_c   1.000
_cell.angle_alpha   90.00
_cell.angle_beta   90.00
_cell.angle_gamma   90.00
#
_symmetry.space_group_name_H-M   'P 1'
#
loop_
_entity.id
_entity.type
_entity.pdbx_description
1 polymer ?
#
loop_
_entity_poly.entity_id
_entity_poly.type
_entity_poly.pdbx_seq_one_letter_code
_entity_poly.pdbx_strand_id
1 'polypeptide(L)'
;MDAVWDGDGVADGFADEFESWATRNGGTMAERTDERLRCEFESSDTQMMTGVGVYEANGRHMLRFETVREELELKMLTRFEIGETRLALQSDKGSRMFVFDADAGEWRVEKKPV
;
A
#
# COMPACT_ATOMS: atom_id res chain seq x y z
N MET A 1 1.92 -10.68 -10.37
CA MET A 1 1.83 -10.64 -8.90
C MET A 1 3.23 -10.73 -8.40
N ASP A 2 3.74 -9.55 -8.12
CA ASP A 2 5.16 -9.27 -8.01
C ASP A 2 5.50 -9.07 -6.53
N ALA A 3 6.77 -9.22 -6.18
CA ALA A 3 7.19 -9.17 -4.78
C ALA A 3 7.27 -7.72 -4.30
N VAL A 4 6.73 -7.46 -3.11
CA VAL A 4 6.86 -6.13 -2.46
C VAL A 4 8.25 -5.93 -1.87
N TRP A 5 8.95 -7.02 -1.54
CA TRP A 5 10.19 -7.02 -0.76
C TRP A 5 11.29 -7.77 -1.50
N ASP A 6 12.52 -7.29 -1.38
CA ASP A 6 13.76 -7.94 -1.81
C ASP A 6 14.74 -7.99 -0.63
N GLY A 7 14.90 -9.19 -0.05
CA GLY A 7 15.65 -9.36 1.19
C GLY A 7 14.99 -8.64 2.37
N ASP A 8 15.76 -7.76 3.01
CA ASP A 8 15.31 -6.91 4.14
C ASP A 8 14.78 -5.55 3.66
N GLY A 9 14.77 -5.31 2.35
CA GLY A 9 14.35 -4.04 1.74
C GLY A 9 13.09 -4.14 0.91
N VAL A 10 12.54 -2.98 0.57
CA VAL A 10 11.47 -2.82 -0.42
C VAL A 10 12.05 -3.07 -1.81
N ALA A 11 11.40 -3.91 -2.60
CA ALA A 11 11.86 -4.20 -3.95
C ALA A 11 11.77 -2.93 -4.84
N ASP A 12 12.85 -2.59 -5.55
CA ASP A 12 12.92 -1.40 -6.41
C ASP A 12 11.76 -1.33 -7.42
N GLY A 13 11.43 -2.48 -8.03
CA GLY A 13 10.32 -2.57 -8.99
C GLY A 13 8.97 -2.23 -8.34
N PHE A 14 8.74 -2.66 -7.10
CA PHE A 14 7.55 -2.25 -6.35
C PHE A 14 7.60 -0.76 -6.03
N ALA A 15 8.75 -0.23 -5.58
CA ALA A 15 8.90 1.17 -5.23
C ALA A 15 8.60 2.10 -6.40
N ASP A 16 9.12 1.78 -7.59
CA ASP A 16 8.88 2.54 -8.81
C ASP A 16 7.42 2.48 -9.26
N GLU A 17 6.82 1.28 -9.24
CA GLU A 17 5.41 1.12 -9.60
C GLU A 17 4.48 1.81 -8.61
N PHE A 18 4.77 1.71 -7.31
CA PHE A 18 4.03 2.35 -6.24
C PHE A 18 4.09 3.87 -6.31
N GLU A 19 5.27 4.46 -6.49
CA GLU A 19 5.41 5.91 -6.67
C GLU A 19 4.70 6.40 -7.93
N SER A 20 4.86 5.66 -9.03
CA SER A 20 4.19 5.99 -10.29
C SER A 20 2.68 5.93 -10.15
N TRP A 21 2.17 4.94 -9.43
CA TRP A 21 0.75 4.80 -9.12
C TRP A 21 0.25 5.91 -8.19
N ALA A 22 0.97 6.20 -7.10
CA ALA A 22 0.60 7.25 -6.16
C ALA A 22 0.52 8.60 -6.87
N THR A 23 1.55 8.96 -7.65
CA THR A 23 1.61 10.21 -8.42
C THR A 23 0.45 10.34 -9.41
N ARG A 24 0.12 9.26 -10.13
CA ARG A 24 -1.02 9.23 -11.08
C ARG A 24 -2.36 9.46 -10.38
N ASN A 25 -2.47 9.08 -9.12
CA ASN A 25 -3.69 9.14 -8.33
C ASN A 25 -3.70 10.33 -7.34
N GLY A 26 -2.89 11.36 -7.59
CA GLY A 26 -2.87 12.60 -6.80
C GLY A 26 -2.13 12.49 -5.45
N GLY A 27 -1.40 11.40 -5.23
CA GLY A 27 -0.55 11.22 -4.06
C GLY A 27 0.83 11.83 -4.25
N THR A 28 1.46 12.22 -3.14
CA THR A 28 2.84 12.70 -3.08
C THR A 28 3.67 11.76 -2.22
N MET A 29 4.87 11.39 -2.67
CA MET A 29 5.80 10.60 -1.86
C MET A 29 6.31 11.42 -0.68
N ALA A 30 5.94 11.00 0.53
CA ALA A 30 6.42 11.59 1.78
C ALA A 30 7.71 10.92 2.26
N GLU A 31 7.90 9.64 1.94
CA GLU A 31 9.09 8.87 2.32
C GLU A 31 9.40 7.83 1.23
N ARG A 32 10.67 7.77 0.80
CA ARG A 32 11.18 6.74 -0.11
C ARG A 32 12.59 6.37 0.31
N THR A 33 12.73 5.19 0.90
CA THR A 33 14.01 4.58 1.30
C THR A 33 13.98 3.08 0.98
N ASP A 34 15.13 2.45 1.11
CA ASP A 34 15.30 1.01 0.86
C ASP A 34 14.44 0.15 1.81
N GLU A 35 14.02 0.66 2.96
CA GLU A 35 13.25 -0.09 3.97
C GLU A 35 11.81 0.42 4.11
N ARG A 36 11.48 1.55 3.45
CA ARG A 36 10.25 2.27 3.73
C ARG A 36 9.77 3.10 2.54
N LEU A 37 8.49 2.96 2.23
CA LEU A 37 7.77 3.84 1.33
C LEU A 37 6.57 4.42 2.06
N ARG A 38 6.30 5.70 1.85
CA ARG A 38 5.06 6.35 2.28
C ARG A 38 4.66 7.39 1.25
N CYS A 39 3.42 7.34 0.81
CA CYS A 39 2.79 8.41 0.08
C CYS A 39 1.63 8.99 0.88
N GLU A 40 1.39 10.28 0.69
CA GLU A 40 0.31 11.04 1.30
C GLU A 40 -0.62 11.55 0.20
N PHE A 41 -1.90 11.67 0.53
CA PHE A 41 -2.94 12.21 -0.35
C PHE A 41 -3.59 13.40 0.33
N GLU A 42 -3.97 14.40 -0.45
CA GLU A 42 -4.77 15.50 0.08
C GLU A 42 -6.13 14.96 0.53
N SER A 43 -6.53 15.28 1.77
CA SER A 43 -7.84 14.91 2.28
C SER A 43 -8.92 15.67 1.50
N SER A 44 -9.95 14.96 1.02
CA SER A 44 -11.14 15.57 0.44
C SER A 44 -12.41 15.00 1.07
N ASP A 45 -13.56 15.65 0.84
CA ASP A 45 -14.86 15.17 1.36
C ASP A 45 -15.21 13.76 0.88
N THR A 46 -14.65 13.34 -0.26
CA THR A 46 -14.79 11.99 -0.85
C THR A 46 -13.60 11.07 -0.52
N GLN A 47 -12.40 11.60 -0.33
CA GLN A 47 -11.17 10.83 -0.13
C GLN A 47 -10.75 10.91 1.34
N MET A 48 -11.13 9.89 2.11
CA MET A 48 -10.81 9.81 3.53
C MET A 48 -9.38 9.34 3.79
N MET A 49 -8.69 8.77 2.80
CA MET A 49 -7.30 8.36 2.94
C MET A 49 -6.38 9.58 2.86
N THR A 50 -5.46 9.67 3.81
CA THR A 50 -4.42 10.69 3.85
C THR A 50 -3.04 10.10 3.63
N GLY A 51 -2.87 8.78 3.72
CA GLY A 51 -1.60 8.13 3.39
C GLY A 51 -1.65 6.60 3.29
N VAL A 52 -0.70 6.05 2.55
CA VAL A 52 -0.38 4.62 2.49
C VAL A 52 1.12 4.45 2.44
N GLY A 53 1.61 3.43 3.14
CA GLY A 53 3.02 3.11 3.11
C GLY A 53 3.32 1.66 3.44
N VAL A 54 4.50 1.21 3.06
CA VAL A 54 5.08 -0.06 3.50
C VAL A 54 6.36 0.22 4.26
N TYR A 55 6.64 -0.56 5.29
CA TYR A 55 7.86 -0.43 6.07
C TYR A 55 8.22 -1.74 6.76
N GLU A 56 9.50 -1.92 7.12
CA GLU A 56 9.92 -3.00 7.99
C GLU A 56 9.91 -2.56 9.47
N ALA A 57 9.36 -3.38 10.36
CA ALA A 57 9.46 -3.16 11.80
C ALA A 57 9.57 -4.46 12.59
N ASN A 58 10.66 -4.60 13.34
CA ASN A 58 10.98 -5.78 14.15
C ASN A 58 11.04 -7.07 13.32
N GLY A 59 11.66 -7.05 12.14
CA GLY A 59 11.76 -8.19 11.23
C GLY A 59 10.43 -8.53 10.58
N ARG A 60 9.52 -7.55 10.44
CA ARG A 60 8.19 -7.76 9.85
C ARG A 60 7.87 -6.70 8.83
N HIS A 61 7.43 -7.17 7.69
CA HIS A 61 6.87 -6.37 6.62
C HIS A 61 5.47 -5.86 7.00
N MET A 62 5.38 -4.55 7.07
CA MET A 62 4.20 -3.81 7.51
C MET A 62 3.62 -2.99 6.36
N LEU A 63 2.31 -2.82 6.44
CA LEU A 63 1.50 -1.96 5.61
C LEU A 63 0.76 -0.98 6.50
N ARG A 64 0.87 0.31 6.22
CA ARG A 64 0.21 1.38 6.95
C ARG A 64 -0.80 2.06 6.05
N PHE A 65 -1.99 2.27 6.59
CA PHE A 65 -3.01 3.15 6.06
C PHE A 65 -3.30 4.24 7.05
N GLU A 66 -3.37 5.46 6.53
CA GLU A 66 -3.75 6.62 7.28
C GLU A 66 -5.01 7.17 6.63
N THR A 67 -6.04 7.36 7.43
CA THR A 67 -7.25 8.07 7.06
C THR A 67 -7.42 9.27 7.98
N VAL A 68 -8.34 10.17 7.63
CA VAL A 68 -8.72 11.31 8.48
C VAL A 68 -9.19 10.85 9.89
N ARG A 69 -9.70 9.61 10.03
CA ARG A 69 -10.31 9.12 11.29
C ARG A 69 -9.47 8.10 12.03
N GLU A 70 -8.69 7.31 11.32
CA GLU A 70 -8.02 6.14 11.86
C GLU A 70 -6.73 5.82 11.10
N GLU A 71 -5.80 5.20 11.84
CA GLU A 71 -4.63 4.55 11.29
C GLU A 71 -4.82 3.03 11.39
N LEU A 72 -4.56 2.32 10.29
CA LEU A 72 -4.55 0.86 10.25
C LEU A 72 -3.17 0.36 9.87
N GLU A 73 -2.62 -0.53 10.69
CA GLU A 73 -1.40 -1.25 10.39
C GLU A 73 -1.66 -2.74 10.21
N LEU A 74 -1.16 -3.29 9.11
CA LEU A 74 -1.38 -4.67 8.70
C LEU A 74 -0.03 -5.37 8.51
N LYS A 75 0.06 -6.57 9.09
CA LYS A 75 1.26 -7.41 9.03
C LYS A 75 1.24 -8.32 7.81
N MET A 76 2.44 -8.66 7.32
CA MET A 76 2.72 -9.77 6.41
C MET A 76 2.26 -9.55 4.96
N LEU A 77 2.66 -8.44 4.34
CA LEU A 77 2.55 -8.30 2.89
C LEU A 77 3.67 -9.04 2.17
N THR A 78 3.34 -9.70 1.06
CA THR A 78 4.35 -10.37 0.22
C THR A 78 4.22 -10.06 -1.26
N ARG A 79 2.99 -9.88 -1.75
CA ARG A 79 2.75 -9.69 -3.19
C ARG A 79 1.87 -8.50 -3.44
N PHE A 80 2.05 -7.90 -4.61
CA PHE A 80 1.22 -6.81 -5.09
C PHE A 80 0.76 -7.00 -6.53
N GLU A 81 -0.26 -6.23 -6.88
CA GLU A 81 -0.72 -5.97 -8.23
C GLU A 81 -1.16 -4.50 -8.29
N ILE A 82 -0.52 -3.71 -9.13
CA ILE A 82 -0.85 -2.31 -9.35
C ILE A 82 -1.50 -2.19 -10.73
N GLY A 83 -2.78 -1.79 -10.72
CA GLY A 83 -3.52 -1.36 -11.89
C GLY A 83 -3.45 0.17 -12.06
N GLU A 84 -4.27 0.69 -12.98
CA GLU A 84 -4.30 2.12 -13.29
C GLU A 84 -4.68 2.98 -12.07
N THR A 85 -5.76 2.61 -11.40
CA THR A 85 -6.30 3.28 -10.20
C THR A 85 -6.30 2.38 -8.98
N ARG A 86 -6.03 1.08 -9.18
CA ARG A 86 -6.17 0.04 -8.16
C ARG A 86 -4.82 -0.42 -7.63
N LEU A 87 -4.65 -0.44 -6.32
CA LEU A 87 -3.54 -1.11 -5.63
C LEU A 87 -4.07 -2.32 -4.89
N ALA A 88 -3.63 -3.52 -5.28
CA ALA A 88 -3.96 -4.76 -4.59
C ALA A 88 -2.73 -5.34 -3.88
N LEU A 89 -2.86 -5.65 -2.60
CA LEU A 89 -1.81 -6.15 -1.75
C LEU A 89 -2.23 -7.47 -1.11
N GLN A 90 -1.43 -8.51 -1.28
CA GLN A 90 -1.72 -9.85 -0.76
C GLN A 90 -0.82 -10.17 0.43
N SER A 91 -1.44 -10.74 1.46
CA SER A 91 -0.73 -11.25 2.62
C SER A 91 -0.03 -12.60 2.36
N ASP A 92 1.09 -12.85 3.05
CA ASP A 92 1.95 -14.04 2.95
C ASP A 92 1.20 -15.39 2.94
N LYS A 93 0.14 -15.52 3.75
CA LYS A 93 -0.65 -16.75 3.82
C LYS A 93 -1.83 -16.81 2.83
N GLY A 94 -1.90 -15.91 1.85
CA GLY A 94 -2.94 -15.86 0.80
C GLY A 94 -4.36 -15.55 1.30
N SER A 95 -4.60 -15.53 2.62
CA SER A 95 -5.93 -15.48 3.23
C SER A 95 -6.65 -14.13 3.10
N ARG A 96 -5.92 -13.05 2.78
CA ARG A 96 -6.45 -11.69 2.68
C ARG A 96 -5.80 -10.97 1.52
N MET A 97 -6.65 -10.35 0.71
CA MET A 97 -6.29 -9.40 -0.33
C MET A 97 -6.84 -8.05 0.10
N PHE A 98 -5.99 -7.06 0.03
CA PHE A 98 -6.31 -5.70 0.36
C PHE A 98 -6.36 -4.91 -0.92
N VAL A 99 -7.46 -4.21 -1.16
CA VAL A 99 -7.69 -3.52 -2.42
C VAL A 99 -7.98 -2.06 -2.10
N PHE A 100 -7.18 -1.20 -2.71
CA PHE A 100 -7.43 0.22 -2.76
C PHE A 100 -7.85 0.62 -4.17
N ASP A 101 -8.91 1.40 -4.25
CA ASP A 101 -9.37 2.06 -5.47
C ASP A 101 -9.28 3.57 -5.25
N ALA A 102 -8.32 4.19 -5.94
CA ALA A 102 -8.06 5.60 -5.80
C ALA A 102 -9.17 6.49 -6.37
N ASP A 103 -9.86 6.05 -7.43
CA ASP A 103 -10.99 6.79 -8.02
C ASP A 103 -12.17 6.84 -7.06
N ALA A 104 -12.44 5.73 -6.38
CA ALA A 104 -13.52 5.65 -5.40
C ALA A 104 -13.14 6.29 -4.06
N GLY A 105 -11.85 6.51 -3.79
CA GLY A 105 -11.36 6.88 -2.47
C GLY A 105 -11.67 5.82 -1.40
N GLU A 106 -12.06 4.61 -1.81
CA GLU A 106 -12.56 3.55 -0.95
C GLU A 106 -11.52 2.46 -0.73
N TRP A 107 -11.47 1.96 0.51
CA TRP A 107 -10.74 0.77 0.88
C TRP A 107 -11.66 -0.44 0.98
N ARG A 108 -11.28 -1.55 0.33
CA ARG A 108 -11.99 -2.82 0.47
C ARG A 108 -11.02 -3.93 0.89
N VAL A 109 -11.33 -4.55 2.02
CA VAL A 109 -10.64 -5.77 2.45
C VAL A 109 -11.40 -6.96 1.91
N GLU A 110 -10.85 -7.61 0.88
CA GLU A 110 -11.42 -8.81 0.31
C GLU A 110 -10.77 -10.05 0.94
N LYS A 111 -11.56 -10.80 1.72
CA LYS A 111 -11.15 -12.12 2.17
C LYS A 111 -11.41 -13.11 1.04
N LYS A 112 -10.35 -13.58 0.36
CA LYS A 112 -10.52 -14.73 -0.54
C LYS A 112 -10.90 -15.96 0.29
N PRO A 113 -11.91 -16.75 -0.13
CA PRO A 113 -12.11 -18.07 0.44
C PRO A 113 -10.86 -18.90 0.15
N VAL A 114 -10.36 -19.57 1.20
CA VAL A 114 -9.21 -20.49 1.13
C VAL A 114 -9.67 -21.80 0.52
#